data_AF-A0A969D0U9-F1
#
_entry.id   AF-A0A969D0U9-F1
#
_cell.length_a   1.000
_cell.length_b   1.000
_cell.length_c   1.000
_cell.angle_alpha   90.00
_cell.angle_beta   90.00
_cell.angle_gamma   90.00
#
_symmetry.space_group_name_H-M   'P 1'
#
loop_
_entity.id
_entity.type
_entity.pdbx_description
1 polymer ?
#
loop_
_entity_poly.entity_id
_entity_poly.type
_entity_poly.pdbx_seq_one_letter_code
_entity_poly.pdbx_strand_id
1 'polypeptide(L)'
;MLFLRCASQRSPTGGNKDTIAPVLIKAIPDNYSTEFNTDRFRLYFDEAVDGSQIANFLFVTPSIPETYKIKFSKNWIEIQLKEALKDSTTYTF
;
A
#
# COMPACT_ATOMS: atom_id res chain seq x y z
N MET A 1 31.09 18.79 -51.04
CA MET A 1 31.03 17.56 -50.21
C MET A 1 30.09 17.82 -49.05
N LEU A 2 28.89 17.24 -49.11
CA LEU A 2 27.85 17.39 -48.08
C LEU A 2 28.06 16.27 -47.05
N PHE A 3 28.44 16.61 -45.82
CA PHE A 3 28.60 15.65 -44.73
C PHE A 3 27.23 15.20 -44.21
N LEU A 4 26.70 14.10 -44.76
CA LEU A 4 25.53 13.40 -44.22
C LEU A 4 25.91 12.71 -42.90
N ARG A 5 25.77 13.41 -41.77
CA ARG A 5 25.76 12.76 -40.45
C ARG A 5 24.33 12.31 -40.13
N CYS A 6 24.05 11.04 -40.38
CA CYS A 6 22.87 10.36 -39.85
C CYS A 6 23.11 10.06 -38.36
N ALA A 7 22.46 10.80 -37.47
CA ALA A 7 22.40 10.42 -36.06
C ALA A 7 21.41 9.26 -35.95
N SER A 8 21.91 8.03 -35.77
CA SER A 8 21.05 6.88 -35.53
C SER A 8 20.36 7.03 -34.18
N GLN A 9 19.04 7.25 -34.21
CA GLN A 9 18.20 7.36 -33.04
C GLN A 9 18.09 5.97 -32.39
N ARG A 10 19.02 5.64 -31.49
CA ARG A 10 18.88 4.46 -30.63
C ARG A 10 17.88 4.79 -29.55
N SER A 11 16.89 3.93 -29.34
CA SER A 11 16.02 4.01 -28.17
C SER A 11 16.88 3.97 -26.92
N PRO A 12 16.62 4.81 -25.90
CA PRO A 12 17.30 4.69 -24.62
C PRO A 12 17.09 3.27 -24.11
N THR A 13 18.17 2.58 -23.76
CA THR A 13 18.07 1.37 -22.94
C THR A 13 17.43 1.79 -21.64
N GLY A 14 16.21 1.32 -21.38
CA GLY A 14 15.47 1.64 -20.16
C GLY A 14 16.34 1.34 -18.92
N GLY A 15 16.20 2.17 -17.89
CA GLY A 15 16.92 1.98 -16.62
C GLY A 15 16.55 0.65 -15.97
N ASN A 16 17.31 0.27 -14.93
CA ASN A 16 17.01 -0.94 -14.18
C ASN A 16 15.56 -0.94 -13.69
N LYS A 17 14.92 -2.11 -13.77
CA LYS A 17 13.58 -2.30 -13.20
C LYS A 17 13.63 -2.03 -11.71
N ASP A 18 12.61 -1.36 -11.19
CA ASP A 18 12.46 -1.21 -9.75
C ASP A 18 12.24 -2.58 -9.10
N THR A 19 12.98 -2.82 -8.03
CA THR A 19 12.99 -4.10 -7.28
C THR A 19 12.82 -3.89 -5.78
N ILE A 20 12.83 -2.64 -5.32
CA ILE A 20 12.68 -2.32 -3.90
C ILE A 20 11.19 -2.29 -3.59
N ALA A 21 10.82 -2.81 -2.43
CA ALA A 21 9.45 -2.79 -1.95
C ALA A 21 9.19 -1.53 -1.10
N PRO A 22 7.96 -1.01 -1.12
CA PRO A 22 7.57 0.15 -0.33
C PRO A 22 7.73 -0.11 1.16
N VAL A 23 8.25 0.89 1.87
CA VAL A 23 8.50 0.82 3.31
C VAL A 23 7.36 1.50 4.05
N LEU A 24 6.78 0.79 5.03
CA LEU A 24 5.79 1.35 5.94
C LEU A 24 6.47 2.39 6.85
N ILE A 25 6.11 3.67 6.70
CA ILE A 25 6.66 4.77 7.51
C ILE A 25 5.77 5.09 8.71
N LYS A 26 4.46 4.84 8.63
CA LYS A 26 3.51 5.14 9.69
C LYS A 26 2.24 4.31 9.56
N ALA A 27 1.70 3.88 10.69
CA ALA A 27 0.35 3.33 10.80
C ALA A 27 -0.49 4.23 11.70
N ILE A 28 -1.79 4.33 11.44
CA ILE A 28 -2.75 4.99 12.31
C ILE A 28 -3.97 4.09 12.41
N PRO A 29 -4.32 3.57 13.60
CA PRO A 29 -3.58 3.67 14.86
C PRO A 29 -2.19 3.02 14.79
N ASP A 30 -1.32 3.38 15.74
CA ASP A 30 0.03 2.84 15.82
C ASP A 30 0.01 1.32 16.06
N ASN A 31 1.07 0.63 15.64
CA ASN A 31 1.19 -0.80 15.92
C ASN A 31 1.17 -1.04 17.44
N TYR A 32 0.49 -2.10 17.88
CA TYR A 32 0.23 -2.40 19.30
C TYR A 32 -0.67 -1.39 20.04
N SER A 33 -1.45 -0.56 19.33
CA SER A 33 -2.44 0.30 19.97
C SER A 33 -3.51 -0.53 20.69
N THR A 34 -3.80 -0.15 21.93
CA THR A 34 -4.97 -0.64 22.68
C THR A 34 -6.15 0.31 22.51
N GLU A 35 -7.35 -0.12 22.90
CA GLU A 35 -8.58 0.71 22.87
C GLU A 35 -8.91 1.28 21.47
N PHE A 36 -8.86 0.41 20.45
CA PHE A 36 -9.21 0.76 19.08
C PHE A 36 -10.68 1.22 18.99
N ASN A 37 -10.88 2.54 18.93
CA ASN A 37 -12.21 3.19 18.94
C ASN A 37 -12.61 3.79 17.58
N THR A 38 -11.78 3.59 16.56
CA THR A 38 -12.00 4.08 15.20
C THR A 38 -12.54 2.95 14.32
N ASP A 39 -13.15 3.28 13.20
CA ASP A 39 -13.63 2.31 12.20
C ASP A 39 -12.62 2.06 11.08
N ARG A 40 -11.44 2.68 11.17
CA ARG A 40 -10.45 2.66 10.09
C ARG A 40 -9.02 2.64 10.60
N PHE A 41 -8.16 2.00 9.83
CA PHE A 41 -6.72 2.11 9.99
C PHE A 41 -6.07 2.54 8.67
N ARG A 42 -5.01 3.33 8.78
CA ARG A 42 -4.32 3.94 7.64
C ARG A 42 -2.82 3.69 7.73
N LEU A 43 -2.28 3.17 6.65
CA LEU A 43 -0.87 2.87 6.45
C LEU A 43 -0.28 3.91 5.49
N TYR A 44 0.87 4.46 5.82
CA TYR A 44 1.61 5.42 5.02
C TYR A 44 2.94 4.79 4.59
N PHE A 45 3.32 5.04 3.33
CA PHE A 45 4.51 4.49 2.72
C PHE A 45 5.44 5.61 2.24
N ASP A 46 6.72 5.32 2.14
CA ASP A 46 7.74 6.22 1.61
C ASP A 46 7.62 6.43 0.10
N GLU A 47 7.06 5.47 -0.61
CA GLU A 47 6.86 5.51 -2.07
C GLU A 47 5.43 5.21 -2.53
N ALA A 48 5.23 5.16 -3.86
CA ALA A 48 3.93 4.93 -4.45
C ALA A 48 3.53 3.45 -4.38
N VAL A 49 2.42 3.15 -3.70
CA VAL A 49 1.88 1.80 -3.54
C VAL A 49 0.69 1.55 -4.47
N ASP A 50 0.64 0.36 -5.06
CA ASP A 50 -0.54 -0.12 -5.77
C ASP A 50 -1.49 -0.83 -4.79
N GLY A 51 -2.48 -0.09 -4.31
CA GLY A 51 -3.49 -0.63 -3.39
C GLY A 51 -4.44 -1.66 -4.03
N SER A 52 -4.41 -1.86 -5.35
CA SER A 52 -5.25 -2.86 -6.02
C SER A 52 -4.87 -4.30 -5.66
N GLN A 53 -3.58 -4.56 -5.41
CA GLN A 53 -3.11 -5.89 -5.02
C GLN A 53 -3.09 -6.10 -3.52
N ILE A 54 -3.07 -5.03 -2.72
CA ILE A 54 -2.99 -5.13 -1.25
C ILE A 54 -4.22 -5.78 -0.64
N ALA A 55 -5.37 -5.69 -1.30
CA ALA A 55 -6.56 -6.46 -0.93
C ALA A 55 -6.29 -7.97 -0.82
N ASN A 56 -5.40 -8.51 -1.65
CA ASN A 56 -5.06 -9.93 -1.70
C ASN A 56 -4.00 -10.34 -0.65
N PHE A 57 -3.26 -9.37 -0.11
CA PHE A 57 -2.18 -9.60 0.85
C PHE A 57 -2.55 -9.21 2.28
N LEU A 58 -3.71 -8.58 2.49
CA LEU A 58 -4.20 -8.25 3.82
C LEU A 58 -4.69 -9.53 4.52
N PHE A 59 -3.96 -9.94 5.56
CA PHE A 59 -4.32 -11.09 6.37
C PHE A 59 -4.78 -10.62 7.75
N VAL A 60 -6.05 -10.82 8.08
CA VAL A 60 -6.60 -10.41 9.37
C VAL A 60 -6.83 -11.63 10.27
N THR A 61 -6.21 -11.61 11.45
CA THR A 61 -6.39 -12.66 12.47
C THR A 61 -6.74 -12.04 13.82
N PRO A 62 -7.81 -12.48 14.50
CA PRO A 62 -8.80 -13.48 14.09
C PRO A 62 -9.64 -13.00 12.89
N SER A 63 -10.15 -13.96 12.10
CA SER A 63 -10.92 -13.65 10.89
C SER A 63 -12.09 -12.72 11.21
N ILE A 64 -12.11 -11.57 10.54
CA ILE A 64 -13.28 -10.71 10.46
C ILE A 64 -14.13 -11.16 9.27
N PRO A 65 -15.47 -11.02 9.32
CA PRO A 65 -16.28 -11.06 8.11
C PRO A 65 -15.64 -10.13 7.06
N GLU A 66 -15.64 -10.49 5.77
CA GLU A 66 -15.00 -9.74 4.67
C GLU A 66 -15.68 -8.40 4.36
N THR A 67 -15.93 -7.61 5.40
CA THR A 67 -16.69 -6.38 5.39
C THR A 67 -15.74 -5.21 5.61
N TYR A 68 -14.64 -5.15 4.84
CA TYR A 68 -13.77 -3.98 4.80
C TYR A 68 -13.85 -3.27 3.44
N LYS A 69 -13.58 -1.96 3.46
CA LYS A 69 -13.46 -1.11 2.28
C LYS A 69 -12.05 -0.57 2.23
N ILE A 70 -11.34 -0.85 1.14
CA ILE A 70 -9.98 -0.35 0.92
C ILE A 70 -10.07 0.93 0.09
N LYS A 71 -9.41 1.98 0.56
CA LYS A 71 -9.10 3.18 -0.20
C LYS A 71 -7.59 3.30 -0.26
N PHE A 72 -7.06 3.74 -1.38
CA PHE A 72 -5.65 3.98 -1.52
C PHE A 72 -5.39 5.23 -2.35
N SER A 73 -4.23 5.82 -2.12
CA SER A 73 -3.64 6.85 -2.95
C SER A 73 -2.18 6.46 -3.20
N LYS A 74 -1.39 7.34 -3.83
CA LYS A 74 0.02 7.04 -4.09
C LYS A 74 0.75 6.60 -2.82
N ASN A 75 0.66 7.34 -1.72
CA ASN A 75 1.55 7.10 -0.58
C ASN A 75 0.83 6.56 0.67
N TRP A 76 -0.44 6.19 0.56
CA TRP A 76 -1.19 5.70 1.71
C TRP A 76 -2.32 4.75 1.32
N ILE A 77 -2.69 3.91 2.28
CA ILE A 77 -3.78 2.94 2.19
C ILE A 77 -4.62 3.07 3.45
N GLU A 78 -5.93 3.18 3.29
CA GLU A 78 -6.90 3.20 4.36
C GLU A 78 -7.80 1.97 4.22
N ILE A 79 -7.91 1.21 5.30
CA ILE A 79 -8.81 0.08 5.42
C ILE A 79 -9.89 0.49 6.41
N GLN A 80 -11.12 0.59 5.93
CA GLN A 80 -12.29 0.95 6.72
C GLN A 80 -13.13 -0.30 6.97
N LEU A 81 -13.30 -0.64 8.24
CA LEU A 81 -14.17 -1.71 8.69
C LEU A 81 -15.62 -1.26 8.55
N LYS A 82 -16.49 -2.10 7.99
CA LYS A 82 -17.93 -1.84 7.90
C LYS A 82 -18.66 -2.29 9.17
N GLU A 83 -18.08 -3.23 9.90
CA GLU A 83 -18.62 -3.77 11.15
C GLU A 83 -17.65 -3.50 12.30
N ALA A 84 -18.19 -3.36 13.51
CA ALA A 84 -17.39 -3.15 14.70
C ALA A 84 -16.58 -4.42 15.06
N LEU A 85 -15.34 -4.23 15.52
CA LEU A 85 -14.53 -5.32 16.06
C LEU A 85 -15.14 -5.83 17.36
N LYS A 86 -14.89 -7.11 17.68
CA LYS A 86 -15.32 -7.68 18.95
C LYS A 86 -14.56 -7.01 20.08
N ASP A 87 -15.29 -6.71 21.16
CA ASP A 87 -14.68 -6.15 22.36
C ASP A 87 -13.62 -7.09 22.95
N SER A 88 -12.63 -6.51 23.62
CA SER A 88 -11.58 -7.25 24.34
C SER A 88 -10.83 -8.29 23.48
N THR A 89 -10.70 -8.06 22.17
CA THR A 89 -10.07 -8.98 21.21
C THR A 89 -8.87 -8.33 20.50
N THR A 90 -7.76 -9.05 20.39
CA THR A 90 -6.57 -8.59 19.66
C THR A 90 -6.65 -9.01 18.19
N TYR A 91 -6.51 -8.03 17.29
CA TYR A 91 -6.47 -8.25 15.85
C TYR A 91 -5.07 -7.94 15.31
N THR A 92 -4.60 -8.79 14.40
CA THR A 92 -3.36 -8.63 13.62
C THR A 92 -3.76 -8.42 12.16
N PHE A 93 -3.16 -7.42 11.52
CA PHE A 93 -3.41 -6.96 10.15
C PHE A 93 -2.13 -6.97 9.32
#